data_AF-A0A2Z4FIZ9-F1
#
_entry.id   AF-A0A2Z4FIZ9-F1
#
_cell.length_a   1.000
_cell.length_b   1.000
_cell.length_c   1.000
_cell.angle_alpha   90.00
_cell.angle_beta   90.00
_cell.angle_gamma   90.00
#
_symmetry.space_group_name_H-M   'P 1'
#
loop_
_entity.id
_entity.type
_entity.pdbx_description
1 polymer ?
#
loop_
_entity_poly.entity_id
_entity_poly.type
_entity_poly.pdbx_seq_one_letter_code
_entity_poly.pdbx_strand_id
1 'polypeptide(L)'
;MTKIFSSKKWLSMLCLAAAISLTTTACGDDDDKSKDNNTSADVIDDSDVTDEGDTTDEGDTTDEGDTTDEGDTTDEGDTTDEGDTTDEGTCDTDGYVATAAIAESLNDGGLLRLTAQNADTTPLDQLTLELWADYGGTTEAGTFDLAGTDYEACGNCLIINSVDAEGNATKMYLPESGTLEITNFGAIGEQFTASITNAVMVEVEFANEEDATTVPVVDGAGYCIDSIDFDLTIEGDDGEEGPVFEAPVCTDAGVSNGFAAEAGSTTGTFVYNGEIVAVSKTEADVDGKYDRLTLELTSPDPYVVGQDYAVDEFDSFNCVNCVIIETECDDTAGTCATEYRAGEGTVTINTLDDTTGAFKATLTDARLVEVDDSGFSTEIVEGGAGWCIDSIEIEGTFNLPADYVAPTCGDAGIGSGFTPDAALTEYFELWGFVFFADAFTSDTDGRDHLSLIVNGDIATYAEGSTHNLEEPYAEGEFQLNLGTNCTVADFNCETNYAAGDGTVLVQTHDETTGELVLKVTGAKFVEIDATGNIVENGAGFCIDEVVFTGDYLDEEA
;
A
#
# COMPACT_ATOMS: atom_id res chain seq x y z
N MET A 1 23.68 40.15 -40.70
CA MET A 1 22.21 40.03 -40.71
C MET A 1 21.83 39.51 -39.32
N THR A 2 21.73 40.34 -38.28
CA THR A 2 20.54 41.10 -37.81
C THR A 2 19.36 40.14 -37.52
N LYS A 3 18.76 39.96 -36.32
CA LYS A 3 18.80 40.54 -34.95
C LYS A 3 18.06 39.53 -33.99
N ILE A 4 18.47 39.18 -32.75
CA ILE A 4 18.23 39.78 -31.38
C ILE A 4 16.73 39.85 -30.97
N PHE A 5 16.21 39.31 -29.83
CA PHE A 5 16.31 39.69 -28.37
C PHE A 5 15.69 38.57 -27.46
N SER A 6 16.30 38.10 -26.35
CA SER A 6 16.45 38.66 -24.96
C SER A 6 15.24 38.34 -24.03
N SER A 7 15.40 37.77 -22.82
CA SER A 7 15.77 38.52 -21.60
C SER A 7 15.89 37.65 -20.32
N LYS A 8 17.00 37.80 -19.58
CA LYS A 8 17.20 37.51 -18.15
C LYS A 8 17.34 38.84 -17.39
N LYS A 9 16.63 39.04 -16.26
CA LYS A 9 16.92 39.93 -15.10
C LYS A 9 15.92 39.53 -13.98
N TRP A 10 16.27 39.26 -12.72
CA TRP A 10 16.90 40.18 -11.76
C TRP A 10 17.45 39.42 -10.53
N LEU A 11 18.69 39.76 -10.14
CA LEU A 11 19.26 39.55 -8.81
C LEU A 11 19.82 40.92 -8.39
N SER A 12 19.47 41.43 -7.22
CA SER A 12 20.10 42.63 -6.65
C SER A 12 20.51 42.40 -5.19
N MET A 13 21.82 42.45 -5.03
CA MET A 13 22.67 42.40 -3.85
C MET A 13 22.57 43.68 -3.00
N LEU A 14 22.63 43.58 -1.67
CA LEU A 14 23.24 44.62 -0.83
C LEU A 14 23.83 44.03 0.47
N CYS A 15 25.16 44.10 0.58
CA CYS A 15 25.96 43.74 1.75
C CYS A 15 25.88 44.81 2.86
N LEU A 16 25.99 44.41 4.14
CA LEU A 16 27.04 44.93 5.04
C LEU A 16 27.24 44.03 6.27
N ALA A 17 28.52 43.80 6.58
CA ALA A 17 29.04 42.88 7.60
C ALA A 17 29.21 43.50 8.99
N ALA A 18 29.25 42.64 10.01
CA ALA A 18 30.18 42.60 11.18
C ALA A 18 29.44 41.91 12.36
N ALA A 19 29.71 40.64 12.68
CA ALA A 19 30.86 40.10 13.43
C ALA A 19 30.65 40.12 14.97
N ILE A 20 31.09 39.01 15.59
CA ILE A 20 31.39 38.77 17.02
C ILE A 20 30.18 38.40 17.88
N SER A 21 30.17 37.40 18.77
CA SER A 21 30.90 36.15 19.02
C SER A 21 30.28 35.56 20.30
N LEU A 22 30.16 34.23 20.34
CA LEU A 22 30.43 33.33 21.48
C LEU A 22 29.54 33.35 22.75
N THR A 23 29.17 32.12 23.12
CA THR A 23 29.05 31.52 24.48
C THR A 23 27.81 31.90 25.27
N THR A 24 27.15 31.06 26.07
CA THR A 24 27.23 29.66 26.51
C THR A 24 26.03 29.50 27.46
N THR A 25 25.62 28.26 27.77
CA THR A 25 24.94 27.85 29.03
C THR A 25 23.54 28.45 29.29
N ALA A 26 22.57 27.81 29.91
CA ALA A 26 22.42 26.52 30.55
C ALA A 26 20.92 26.37 30.90
N CYS A 27 20.48 25.12 31.07
CA CYS A 27 19.57 24.57 32.08
C CYS A 27 18.28 25.29 32.52
N GLY A 28 17.26 24.46 32.74
CA GLY A 28 16.07 24.71 33.57
C GLY A 28 14.84 24.18 32.85
N ASP A 29 14.49 22.89 32.91
CA ASP A 29 13.84 22.24 34.07
C ASP A 29 12.77 23.14 34.70
N ASP A 30 11.50 22.81 34.48
CA ASP A 30 10.41 23.13 35.40
C ASP A 30 9.28 22.11 35.23
N ASP A 31 9.30 21.12 36.11
CA ASP A 31 8.16 20.32 36.51
C ASP A 31 7.15 21.15 37.33
N ASP A 32 5.89 20.75 37.18
CA ASP A 32 4.87 20.68 38.23
C ASP A 32 4.13 21.93 38.73
N LYS A 33 2.80 21.80 38.62
CA LYS A 33 1.76 22.14 39.62
C LYS A 33 1.52 23.62 39.93
N SER A 34 0.31 24.08 39.63
CA SER A 34 -0.69 24.33 40.70
C SER A 34 -2.06 24.68 40.12
N LYS A 35 -3.06 24.18 40.84
CA LYS A 35 -4.48 24.49 40.77
C LYS A 35 -4.77 25.96 41.17
N ASP A 36 -5.99 26.38 40.82
CA ASP A 36 -6.92 27.27 41.55
C ASP A 36 -7.43 28.41 40.64
N ASN A 37 -8.68 28.38 40.14
CA ASN A 37 -9.98 28.60 40.79
C ASN A 37 -10.34 30.10 41.03
N ASN A 38 -11.41 30.50 40.35
CA ASN A 38 -12.47 31.42 40.78
C ASN A 38 -12.40 32.95 40.55
N THR A 39 -13.41 33.41 39.78
CA THR A 39 -14.31 34.57 40.00
C THR A 39 -13.87 36.04 39.84
N SER A 40 -14.65 36.70 38.97
CA SER A 40 -15.42 37.95 39.15
C SER A 40 -14.76 39.31 38.96
N ALA A 41 -15.24 40.04 37.93
CA ALA A 41 -15.74 41.43 37.94
C ALA A 41 -15.96 41.85 36.47
N ASP A 42 -17.18 41.99 35.95
CA ASP A 42 -18.13 43.11 36.14
C ASP A 42 -17.56 44.48 35.71
N VAL A 43 -17.86 44.94 34.49
CA VAL A 43 -18.18 46.34 34.17
C VAL A 43 -19.11 46.40 32.95
N ILE A 44 -20.29 46.98 33.21
CA ILE A 44 -21.32 47.50 32.31
C ILE A 44 -20.78 48.68 31.47
N ASP A 45 -21.09 48.75 30.18
CA ASP A 45 -21.47 50.02 29.56
C ASP A 45 -22.52 49.82 28.47
N ASP A 46 -23.53 50.66 28.54
CA ASP A 46 -24.84 50.61 27.90
C ASP A 46 -24.96 51.93 27.13
N SER A 47 -25.23 51.89 25.83
CA SER A 47 -25.55 53.09 25.04
C SER A 47 -26.30 52.74 23.75
N ASP A 48 -27.61 52.64 23.95
CA ASP A 48 -28.71 52.79 22.99
C ASP A 48 -28.70 54.17 22.31
N VAL A 49 -28.84 54.24 20.97
CA VAL A 49 -29.60 55.32 20.27
C VAL A 49 -30.10 54.86 18.88
N THR A 50 -31.43 54.81 18.77
CA THR A 50 -32.40 54.91 17.65
C THR A 50 -32.02 55.70 16.37
N ASP A 51 -32.52 55.32 15.18
CA ASP A 51 -33.84 55.72 14.61
C ASP A 51 -33.93 55.66 13.05
N GLU A 52 -35.04 55.10 12.57
CA GLU A 52 -35.90 55.45 11.40
C GLU A 52 -35.42 55.42 9.94
N GLY A 53 -36.31 54.89 9.08
CA GLY A 53 -36.25 55.03 7.63
C GLY A 53 -37.24 54.19 6.82
N ASP A 54 -38.53 54.47 6.95
CA ASP A 54 -39.65 53.98 6.11
C ASP A 54 -39.61 54.54 4.66
N THR A 55 -40.04 53.75 3.66
CA THR A 55 -40.82 54.19 2.48
C THR A 55 -41.42 52.99 1.72
N THR A 56 -42.76 52.82 1.82
CA THR A 56 -43.81 52.72 0.75
C THR A 56 -43.46 52.20 -0.66
N ASP A 57 -44.34 51.59 -1.48
CA ASP A 57 -45.69 50.97 -1.43
C ASP A 57 -46.03 50.58 -2.90
N GLU A 58 -47.11 49.81 -3.10
CA GLU A 58 -47.96 49.66 -4.30
C GLU A 58 -47.67 48.58 -5.36
N GLY A 59 -48.67 47.71 -5.54
CA GLY A 59 -48.79 46.83 -6.71
C GLY A 59 -49.86 45.73 -6.64
N ASP A 60 -51.10 46.07 -6.26
CA ASP A 60 -52.27 45.19 -6.31
C ASP A 60 -52.89 45.17 -7.72
N THR A 61 -53.21 43.98 -8.25
CA THR A 61 -54.36 43.76 -9.16
C THR A 61 -54.85 42.30 -9.09
N THR A 62 -56.07 42.16 -8.57
CA THR A 62 -57.03 41.05 -8.62
C THR A 62 -57.56 40.71 -10.03
N ASP A 63 -57.90 39.43 -10.26
CA ASP A 63 -59.28 38.93 -10.54
C ASP A 63 -59.22 37.39 -10.74
N GLU A 64 -59.83 36.58 -9.86
CA GLU A 64 -61.23 36.10 -9.87
C GLU A 64 -61.49 34.92 -10.83
N GLY A 65 -61.95 33.80 -10.25
CA GLY A 65 -62.34 32.60 -11.00
C GLY A 65 -62.61 31.36 -10.15
N ASP A 66 -63.56 31.43 -9.23
CA ASP A 66 -64.12 30.28 -8.50
C ASP A 66 -65.15 29.53 -9.37
N THR A 67 -65.05 28.19 -9.45
CA THR A 67 -66.19 27.28 -9.68
C THR A 67 -65.88 25.87 -9.15
N THR A 68 -66.62 25.49 -8.11
CA THR A 68 -66.93 24.13 -7.62
C THR A 68 -67.62 23.24 -8.68
N ASP A 69 -67.30 21.95 -8.75
CA ASP A 69 -68.22 20.84 -8.36
C ASP A 69 -67.60 19.42 -8.50
N GLU A 70 -67.72 18.65 -7.42
CA GLU A 70 -68.15 17.24 -7.29
C GLU A 70 -67.73 16.18 -8.32
N GLY A 71 -67.10 15.11 -7.83
CA GLY A 71 -66.85 13.87 -8.57
C GLY A 71 -66.20 12.76 -7.74
N ASP A 72 -66.93 12.22 -6.77
CA ASP A 72 -66.61 10.97 -6.07
C ASP A 72 -66.84 9.75 -6.99
N THR A 73 -65.77 8.98 -7.26
CA THR A 73 -65.87 7.56 -7.63
C THR A 73 -64.70 6.78 -7.04
N THR A 74 -65.01 5.98 -6.03
CA THR A 74 -64.27 4.79 -5.57
C THR A 74 -64.43 3.67 -6.60
N ASP A 75 -63.34 2.99 -7.01
CA ASP A 75 -63.01 1.61 -6.60
C ASP A 75 -61.90 0.96 -7.48
N GLU A 76 -60.92 0.39 -6.76
CA GLU A 76 -60.24 -0.90 -6.99
C GLU A 76 -59.45 -1.13 -8.29
N GLY A 77 -58.13 -1.11 -8.13
CA GLY A 77 -57.14 -1.60 -9.08
C GLY A 77 -55.79 -1.78 -8.39
N ASP A 78 -55.70 -2.84 -7.59
CA ASP A 78 -54.46 -3.40 -7.05
C ASP A 78 -53.46 -3.66 -8.19
N THR A 79 -52.40 -2.84 -8.23
CA THR A 79 -51.17 -3.13 -8.98
C THR A 79 -50.04 -3.09 -7.98
N THR A 80 -49.49 -4.27 -7.73
CA THR A 80 -48.15 -4.54 -7.21
C THR A 80 -47.20 -3.37 -7.43
N ASP A 81 -46.74 -2.78 -6.32
CA ASP A 81 -45.49 -2.03 -6.23
C ASP A 81 -44.37 -3.00 -6.61
N GLU A 82 -44.04 -3.02 -7.90
CA GLU A 82 -42.69 -3.36 -8.34
C GLU A 82 -41.81 -2.24 -7.81
N GLY A 83 -40.85 -2.61 -6.96
CA GLY A 83 -39.89 -1.68 -6.40
C GLY A 83 -39.09 -1.04 -7.54
N ASP A 84 -39.09 0.29 -7.57
CA ASP A 84 -38.10 1.05 -8.30
C ASP A 84 -37.96 2.44 -7.66
N THR A 85 -36.92 2.58 -6.84
CA THR A 85 -36.01 3.72 -6.89
C THR A 85 -34.65 3.20 -6.47
N THR A 86 -33.84 2.77 -7.44
CA THR A 86 -32.39 3.03 -7.39
C THR A 86 -32.24 4.51 -7.05
N ASP A 87 -31.57 4.82 -5.95
CA ASP A 87 -31.26 6.19 -5.56
C ASP A 87 -30.42 6.80 -6.70
N GLU A 88 -30.89 7.88 -7.31
CA GLU A 88 -30.08 8.58 -8.30
C GLU A 88 -28.87 9.15 -7.57
N GLY A 89 -27.66 8.71 -7.96
CA GLY A 89 -26.40 8.96 -7.25
C GLY A 89 -26.31 10.38 -6.69
N THR A 90 -26.26 10.50 -5.37
CA THR A 90 -26.06 11.78 -4.70
C THR A 90 -24.60 12.19 -4.86
N CYS A 91 -24.33 13.36 -5.45
CA CYS A 91 -22.98 13.90 -5.53
C CYS A 91 -22.50 14.32 -4.12
N ASP A 92 -21.63 13.53 -3.50
CA ASP A 92 -20.98 13.88 -2.23
C ASP A 92 -19.76 14.77 -2.47
N THR A 93 -19.07 14.54 -3.60
CA THR A 93 -17.93 15.32 -4.04
C THR A 93 -18.20 15.92 -5.42
N ASP A 94 -18.05 17.24 -5.55
CA ASP A 94 -18.31 17.99 -6.78
C ASP A 94 -17.06 18.68 -7.31
N GLY A 95 -16.76 18.44 -8.58
CA GLY A 95 -15.77 19.16 -9.36
C GLY A 95 -14.35 18.62 -9.19
N TYR A 96 -13.83 18.02 -10.27
CA TYR A 96 -12.44 17.61 -10.37
C TYR A 96 -11.61 18.71 -11.07
N VAL A 97 -10.55 19.18 -10.43
CA VAL A 97 -9.61 20.15 -11.02
C VAL A 97 -8.20 19.56 -10.99
N ALA A 98 -7.70 19.15 -12.16
CA ALA A 98 -6.35 18.62 -12.28
C ALA A 98 -5.29 19.71 -12.00
N THR A 99 -4.31 19.41 -11.15
CA THR A 99 -3.08 20.21 -10.97
C THR A 99 -1.98 19.75 -11.92
N ALA A 100 -1.95 18.45 -12.23
CA ALA A 100 -1.07 17.82 -13.19
C ALA A 100 -1.81 16.72 -13.96
N ALA A 101 -1.39 16.46 -15.20
CA ALA A 101 -1.87 15.35 -16.01
C ALA A 101 -0.81 14.91 -17.04
N ILE A 102 -0.77 13.61 -17.32
CA ILE A 102 0.10 12.96 -18.32
C ILE A 102 -0.71 12.00 -19.19
N ALA A 103 -0.19 11.65 -20.36
CA ALA A 103 -0.80 10.70 -21.30
C ALA A 103 0.27 9.77 -21.87
N GLU A 104 0.06 8.46 -21.75
CA GLU A 104 1.06 7.42 -22.03
C GLU A 104 0.45 6.30 -22.89
N SER A 105 1.15 5.89 -23.93
CA SER A 105 0.79 4.78 -24.81
C SER A 105 1.57 3.54 -24.43
N LEU A 106 0.92 2.60 -23.76
CA LEU A 106 1.49 1.36 -23.24
C LEU A 106 1.21 0.16 -24.18
N ASN A 107 1.89 -0.96 -23.95
CA ASN A 107 1.67 -2.24 -24.65
C ASN A 107 1.79 -2.14 -26.19
N ASP A 108 2.84 -1.50 -26.71
CA ASP A 108 3.04 -1.26 -28.16
C ASP A 108 1.82 -0.58 -28.84
N GLY A 109 1.13 0.29 -28.09
CA GLY A 109 -0.07 1.01 -28.55
C GLY A 109 -1.40 0.28 -28.34
N GLY A 110 -1.43 -0.78 -27.53
CA GLY A 110 -2.65 -1.48 -27.12
C GLY A 110 -3.48 -0.75 -26.05
N LEU A 111 -2.85 0.15 -25.29
CA LEU A 111 -3.48 0.97 -24.26
C LEU A 111 -3.00 2.42 -24.36
N LEU A 112 -3.93 3.38 -24.37
CA LEU A 112 -3.63 4.78 -24.05
C LEU A 112 -4.17 5.08 -22.64
N ARG A 113 -3.28 5.38 -21.70
CA ARG A 113 -3.61 5.75 -20.31
C ARG A 113 -3.36 7.24 -20.11
N LEU A 114 -4.33 7.94 -19.56
CA LEU A 114 -4.17 9.30 -19.04
C LEU A 114 -4.32 9.26 -17.54
N THR A 115 -3.40 9.92 -16.83
CA THR A 115 -3.47 10.08 -15.38
C THR A 115 -3.44 11.55 -15.05
N ALA A 116 -4.39 11.99 -14.23
CA ALA A 116 -4.45 13.33 -13.68
C ALA A 116 -4.57 13.23 -12.16
N GLN A 117 -4.06 14.24 -11.44
CA GLN A 117 -4.19 14.35 -9.99
C GLN A 117 -4.69 15.74 -9.61
N ASN A 118 -5.45 15.86 -8.52
CA ASN A 118 -5.98 17.13 -8.03
C ASN A 118 -5.06 17.87 -7.02
N ALA A 119 -3.94 17.25 -6.63
CA ALA A 119 -2.92 17.81 -5.73
C ALA A 119 -1.54 17.22 -6.04
N ASP A 120 -0.47 17.93 -5.65
CA ASP A 120 0.93 17.51 -5.88
C ASP A 120 1.48 16.56 -4.80
N THR A 121 0.73 16.34 -3.72
CA THR A 121 1.08 15.47 -2.59
C THR A 121 -0.17 14.86 -2.00
N THR A 122 -0.07 13.68 -1.40
CA THR A 122 -1.15 13.03 -0.66
C THR A 122 -1.64 13.88 0.54
N PRO A 123 -2.91 13.73 0.95
CA PRO A 123 -3.99 13.01 0.25
C PRO A 123 -4.39 13.71 -1.05
N LEU A 124 -4.79 12.93 -2.06
CA LEU A 124 -5.17 13.42 -3.39
C LEU A 124 -6.26 12.53 -4.01
N ASP A 125 -6.97 13.04 -5.01
CA ASP A 125 -7.76 12.20 -5.91
C ASP A 125 -6.97 12.06 -7.22
N GLN A 126 -6.87 10.82 -7.70
CA GLN A 126 -6.27 10.48 -8.98
C GLN A 126 -7.36 10.05 -9.95
N LEU A 127 -7.48 10.76 -11.07
CA LEU A 127 -8.32 10.38 -12.20
C LEU A 127 -7.47 9.63 -13.23
N THR A 128 -7.95 8.47 -13.65
CA THR A 128 -7.33 7.67 -14.71
C THR A 128 -8.34 7.46 -15.83
N LEU A 129 -7.95 7.74 -17.07
CA LEU A 129 -8.69 7.39 -18.28
C LEU A 129 -7.89 6.37 -19.08
N GLU A 130 -8.41 5.15 -19.22
CA GLU A 130 -7.78 4.06 -19.96
C GLU A 130 -8.55 3.74 -21.23
N LEU A 131 -7.90 3.79 -22.38
CA LEU A 131 -8.48 3.46 -23.68
C LEU A 131 -7.83 2.18 -24.19
N TRP A 132 -8.46 1.04 -23.91
CA TRP A 132 -7.97 -0.30 -24.20
C TRP A 132 -8.42 -0.76 -25.58
N ALA A 133 -7.54 -0.68 -26.59
CA ALA A 133 -7.89 -1.02 -27.96
C ALA A 133 -8.36 -2.49 -28.11
N ASP A 134 -7.73 -3.40 -27.37
CA ASP A 134 -8.05 -4.83 -27.39
C ASP A 134 -9.40 -5.16 -26.73
N TYR A 135 -9.89 -4.29 -25.85
CA TYR A 135 -11.19 -4.39 -25.18
C TYR A 135 -12.25 -3.50 -25.83
N GLY A 136 -12.05 -3.09 -27.08
CA GLY A 136 -13.02 -2.28 -27.83
C GLY A 136 -13.03 -0.80 -27.45
N GLY A 137 -12.02 -0.36 -26.71
CA GLY A 137 -11.72 1.04 -26.46
C GLY A 137 -11.50 1.82 -27.75
N THR A 138 -11.73 3.12 -27.66
CA THR A 138 -11.58 4.01 -28.82
C THR A 138 -10.11 4.21 -29.17
N THR A 139 -9.83 4.23 -30.46
CA THR A 139 -8.52 4.55 -31.04
C THR A 139 -8.61 5.71 -32.03
N GLU A 140 -9.70 6.47 -32.00
CA GLU A 140 -9.94 7.60 -32.89
C GLU A 140 -10.74 8.72 -32.22
N ALA A 141 -10.71 9.91 -32.84
CA ALA A 141 -11.52 11.04 -32.40
C ALA A 141 -13.02 10.72 -32.54
N GLY A 142 -13.82 11.12 -31.55
CA GLY A 142 -15.24 10.80 -31.49
C GLY A 142 -15.87 11.20 -30.15
N THR A 143 -17.12 10.82 -29.98
CA THR A 143 -17.86 11.01 -28.73
C THR A 143 -18.32 9.66 -28.22
N PHE A 144 -17.97 9.34 -26.98
CA PHE A 144 -18.13 8.04 -26.36
C PHE A 144 -18.91 8.18 -25.05
N ASP A 145 -19.81 7.25 -24.82
CA ASP A 145 -20.52 7.13 -23.56
C ASP A 145 -19.59 6.48 -22.53
N LEU A 146 -19.62 7.00 -21.32
CA LEU A 146 -18.88 6.43 -20.18
C LEU A 146 -19.79 5.63 -19.25
N ALA A 147 -21.11 5.65 -19.46
CA ALA A 147 -22.07 5.01 -18.56
C ALA A 147 -21.98 3.48 -18.50
N GLY A 148 -22.10 2.93 -17.27
CA GLY A 148 -22.59 1.57 -17.03
C GLY A 148 -21.64 0.45 -17.46
N THR A 149 -20.35 0.74 -17.52
CA THR A 149 -19.31 -0.26 -17.77
C THR A 149 -18.67 -0.71 -16.46
N ASP A 150 -18.82 -2.00 -16.20
CA ASP A 150 -17.94 -2.74 -15.32
C ASP A 150 -16.49 -2.64 -15.81
N TYR A 151 -15.52 -2.57 -14.89
CA TYR A 151 -14.12 -2.42 -15.23
C TYR A 151 -13.57 -3.59 -16.06
N GLU A 152 -13.96 -4.84 -15.78
CA GLU A 152 -13.59 -6.04 -16.56
C GLU A 152 -13.85 -5.87 -18.06
N ALA A 153 -15.04 -5.37 -18.41
CA ALA A 153 -15.51 -5.26 -19.79
C ALA A 153 -15.20 -3.88 -20.40
N CYS A 154 -14.46 -3.05 -19.70
CA CYS A 154 -14.37 -1.65 -20.03
C CYS A 154 -13.29 -1.36 -21.10
N GLY A 155 -13.74 -0.85 -22.25
CA GLY A 155 -12.84 -0.36 -23.30
C GLY A 155 -12.40 1.09 -23.12
N ASN A 156 -13.24 1.94 -22.52
CA ASN A 156 -12.98 3.37 -22.26
C ASN A 156 -13.22 3.65 -20.78
N CYS A 157 -12.21 3.45 -19.93
CA CYS A 157 -12.39 3.36 -18.49
C CYS A 157 -12.01 4.66 -17.84
N LEU A 158 -12.99 5.35 -17.30
CA LEU A 158 -12.76 6.46 -16.41
C LEU A 158 -12.85 5.95 -14.98
N ILE A 159 -11.79 6.17 -14.21
CA ILE A 159 -11.70 5.78 -12.80
C ILE A 159 -11.27 7.01 -12.01
N ILE A 160 -11.80 7.17 -10.81
CA ILE A 160 -11.20 8.03 -9.79
C ILE A 160 -10.83 7.16 -8.59
N ASN A 161 -9.60 7.31 -8.09
CA ASN A 161 -9.18 6.77 -6.82
C ASN A 161 -8.93 7.91 -5.83
N SER A 162 -9.55 7.86 -4.65
CA SER A 162 -9.20 8.74 -3.54
C SER A 162 -8.06 8.12 -2.74
N VAL A 163 -6.97 8.86 -2.60
CA VAL A 163 -5.72 8.42 -1.97
C VAL A 163 -5.53 9.14 -0.63
N ASP A 164 -5.27 8.38 0.43
CA ASP A 164 -5.01 8.91 1.78
C ASP A 164 -3.62 9.57 1.90
N ALA A 165 -3.24 10.02 3.11
CA ALA A 165 -1.97 10.71 3.33
C ALA A 165 -0.76 9.77 3.21
N GLU A 166 -0.98 8.48 3.43
CA GLU A 166 -0.01 7.40 3.41
C GLU A 166 0.23 6.84 2.00
N GLY A 167 -0.66 7.17 1.05
CA GLY A 167 -0.55 6.78 -0.36
C GLY A 167 -1.44 5.61 -0.75
N ASN A 168 -2.33 5.15 0.13
CA ASN A 168 -3.23 4.03 -0.17
C ASN A 168 -4.49 4.52 -0.88
N ALA A 169 -4.95 3.77 -1.87
CA ALA A 169 -6.27 3.98 -2.47
C ALA A 169 -7.34 3.55 -1.46
N THR A 170 -8.19 4.48 -1.05
CA THR A 170 -9.23 4.26 -0.04
C THR A 170 -10.62 4.12 -0.63
N LYS A 171 -10.85 4.66 -1.83
CA LYS A 171 -12.11 4.59 -2.57
C LYS A 171 -11.85 4.57 -4.06
N MET A 172 -12.62 3.76 -4.78
CA MET A 172 -12.65 3.74 -6.24
C MET A 172 -14.02 4.18 -6.73
N TYR A 173 -14.06 4.96 -7.82
CA TYR A 173 -15.31 5.41 -8.43
C TYR A 173 -15.32 5.08 -9.93
N LEU A 174 -16.48 4.60 -10.42
CA LEU A 174 -16.76 4.37 -11.84
C LEU A 174 -17.97 5.17 -12.32
N PRO A 175 -18.01 5.56 -13.60
CA PRO A 175 -19.10 6.35 -14.17
C PRO A 175 -20.40 5.55 -14.33
N GLU A 176 -21.47 6.01 -13.69
CA GLU A 176 -22.85 5.62 -14.07
C GLU A 176 -23.34 6.41 -15.27
N SER A 177 -22.82 7.62 -15.47
CA SER A 177 -23.09 8.43 -16.65
C SER A 177 -21.90 9.33 -16.96
N GLY A 178 -21.85 9.83 -18.20
CA GLY A 178 -20.82 10.78 -18.62
C GLY A 178 -20.57 10.70 -20.12
N THR A 179 -19.86 11.68 -20.65
CA THR A 179 -19.48 11.69 -22.07
C THR A 179 -18.02 12.06 -22.22
N LEU A 180 -17.26 11.20 -22.90
CA LEU A 180 -15.90 11.46 -23.37
C LEU A 180 -15.94 11.94 -24.82
N GLU A 181 -15.55 13.18 -25.08
CA GLU A 181 -15.36 13.73 -26.42
C GLU A 181 -13.86 13.84 -26.73
N ILE A 182 -13.36 13.00 -27.63
CA ILE A 182 -11.99 13.08 -28.14
C ILE A 182 -12.01 13.89 -29.43
N THR A 183 -11.40 15.06 -29.42
CA THR A 183 -11.30 15.92 -30.61
C THR A 183 -10.04 15.63 -31.43
N ASN A 184 -8.99 15.13 -30.78
CA ASN A 184 -7.77 14.68 -31.42
C ASN A 184 -7.20 13.49 -30.64
N PHE A 185 -7.05 12.33 -31.28
CA PHE A 185 -6.46 11.16 -30.64
C PHE A 185 -4.93 11.20 -30.64
N GLY A 186 -4.29 11.78 -31.67
CA GLY A 186 -2.82 11.79 -31.78
C GLY A 186 -2.18 10.41 -31.99
N ALA A 187 -0.92 10.41 -32.43
CA ALA A 187 -0.01 9.27 -32.29
C ALA A 187 0.98 9.54 -31.14
N ILE A 188 1.83 8.56 -30.81
CA ILE A 188 2.99 8.77 -29.91
C ILE A 188 3.79 10.00 -30.38
N GLY A 189 4.07 10.92 -29.45
CA GLY A 189 4.72 12.21 -29.68
C GLY A 189 3.83 13.31 -30.26
N GLU A 190 2.55 13.05 -30.50
CA GLU A 190 1.55 14.03 -30.96
C GLU A 190 0.55 14.38 -29.85
N GLN A 191 -0.31 15.39 -30.08
CA GLN A 191 -1.31 15.81 -29.10
C GLN A 191 -2.50 14.85 -29.03
N PHE A 192 -2.90 14.51 -27.81
CA PHE A 192 -4.22 14.02 -27.44
C PHE A 192 -5.05 15.17 -26.85
N THR A 193 -6.24 15.40 -27.38
CA THR A 193 -7.16 16.44 -26.92
C THR A 193 -8.55 15.85 -26.70
N ALA A 194 -9.03 15.86 -25.47
CA ALA A 194 -10.33 15.31 -25.11
C ALA A 194 -11.01 16.09 -23.99
N SER A 195 -12.31 15.92 -23.84
CA SER A 195 -13.12 16.50 -22.77
C SER A 195 -14.04 15.44 -22.17
N ILE A 196 -14.12 15.36 -20.85
CA ILE A 196 -15.15 14.57 -20.15
C ILE A 196 -16.18 15.56 -19.63
N THR A 197 -17.47 15.27 -19.83
CA THR A 197 -18.56 16.15 -19.39
C THR A 197 -19.71 15.38 -18.76
N ASN A 198 -20.36 16.01 -17.78
CA ASN A 198 -21.52 15.48 -17.04
C ASN A 198 -21.28 14.06 -16.51
N ALA A 199 -20.08 13.78 -16.00
CA ALA A 199 -19.79 12.47 -15.44
C ALA A 199 -20.37 12.39 -14.03
N VAL A 200 -21.20 11.38 -13.78
CA VAL A 200 -21.69 11.03 -12.44
C VAL A 200 -21.11 9.67 -12.13
N MET A 201 -20.29 9.63 -11.10
CA MET A 201 -19.55 8.45 -10.68
C MET A 201 -20.14 7.93 -9.37
N VAL A 202 -20.12 6.62 -9.20
CA VAL A 202 -20.48 5.94 -7.94
C VAL A 202 -19.28 5.20 -7.39
N GLU A 203 -19.19 5.14 -6.07
CA GLU A 203 -18.21 4.32 -5.37
C GLU A 203 -18.43 2.84 -5.70
N VAL A 204 -17.38 2.17 -6.12
CA VAL A 204 -17.37 0.74 -6.45
C VAL A 204 -16.29 0.03 -5.66
N GLU A 205 -16.49 -1.28 -5.50
CA GLU A 205 -15.49 -2.22 -5.01
C GLU A 205 -15.32 -3.34 -6.04
N PHE A 206 -14.15 -3.98 -6.05
CA PHE A 206 -13.95 -5.17 -6.86
C PHE A 206 -14.80 -6.30 -6.26
N ALA A 207 -15.73 -6.81 -7.06
CA ALA A 207 -16.42 -8.05 -6.74
C ALA A 207 -15.50 -9.26 -6.91
N ASN A 208 -14.54 -9.15 -7.86
CA ASN A 208 -13.50 -10.13 -8.13
C ASN A 208 -12.27 -9.38 -8.65
N GLU A 209 -11.12 -9.54 -7.98
CA GLU A 209 -9.87 -8.87 -8.36
C GLU A 209 -9.13 -9.58 -9.50
N GLU A 210 -9.39 -10.86 -9.77
CA GLU A 210 -8.76 -11.65 -10.84
C GLU A 210 -9.27 -11.27 -12.23
N ASP A 211 -10.58 -11.08 -12.37
CA ASP A 211 -11.21 -10.65 -13.61
C ASP A 211 -11.51 -9.14 -13.62
N ALA A 212 -11.30 -8.47 -12.48
CA ALA A 212 -11.51 -7.05 -12.28
C ALA A 212 -12.98 -6.62 -12.43
N THR A 213 -13.92 -7.52 -12.14
CA THR A 213 -15.36 -7.24 -12.01
C THR A 213 -15.59 -6.30 -10.83
N THR A 214 -16.46 -5.31 -11.02
CA THR A 214 -16.77 -4.26 -10.04
C THR A 214 -18.25 -4.19 -9.75
N VAL A 215 -18.59 -3.89 -8.50
CA VAL A 215 -19.97 -3.67 -8.06
C VAL A 215 -20.10 -2.35 -7.31
N PRO A 216 -21.22 -1.62 -7.45
CA PRO A 216 -21.46 -0.43 -6.65
C PRO A 216 -21.52 -0.76 -5.15
N VAL A 217 -20.83 0.05 -4.35
CA VAL A 217 -20.91 -0.02 -2.88
C VAL A 217 -22.30 0.46 -2.45
N VAL A 218 -22.98 -0.33 -1.63
CA VAL A 218 -24.31 0.03 -1.09
C VAL A 218 -24.18 1.28 -0.22
N ASP A 219 -24.98 2.31 -0.51
CA ASP A 219 -24.89 3.64 0.10
C ASP A 219 -23.50 4.30 -0.07
N GLY A 220 -22.76 3.91 -1.12
CA GLY A 220 -21.47 4.47 -1.49
C GLY A 220 -21.55 5.94 -1.88
N ALA A 221 -20.42 6.64 -1.78
CA ALA A 221 -20.33 8.05 -2.11
C ALA A 221 -20.42 8.30 -3.62
N GLY A 222 -21.00 9.43 -4.02
CA GLY A 222 -20.99 9.90 -5.41
C GLY A 222 -19.89 10.92 -5.68
N TYR A 223 -19.31 10.87 -6.90
CA TYR A 223 -18.35 11.86 -7.39
C TYR A 223 -18.82 12.45 -8.73
N CYS A 224 -18.95 13.77 -8.82
CA CYS A 224 -19.51 14.43 -9.99
C CYS A 224 -18.50 15.36 -10.68
N ILE A 225 -18.39 15.21 -12.01
CA ILE A 225 -17.54 16.01 -12.88
C ILE A 225 -18.39 16.74 -13.91
N ASP A 226 -18.54 18.05 -13.74
CA ASP A 226 -19.22 18.90 -14.73
C ASP A 226 -18.50 18.87 -16.09
N SER A 227 -17.19 19.16 -16.06
CA SER A 227 -16.33 19.18 -17.23
C SER A 227 -14.86 19.12 -16.83
N ILE A 228 -14.06 18.33 -17.54
CA ILE A 228 -12.59 18.38 -17.53
C ILE A 228 -12.07 18.31 -18.97
N ASP A 229 -11.06 19.10 -19.28
CA ASP A 229 -10.41 19.15 -20.59
C ASP A 229 -8.95 18.67 -20.48
N PHE A 230 -8.54 17.86 -21.44
CA PHE A 230 -7.18 17.38 -21.63
C PHE A 230 -6.60 17.94 -22.94
N ASP A 231 -5.38 18.45 -22.88
CA ASP A 231 -4.57 18.84 -24.04
C ASP A 231 -3.12 18.43 -23.76
N LEU A 232 -2.83 17.15 -23.98
CA LEU A 232 -1.61 16.48 -23.56
C LEU A 232 -0.83 15.97 -24.78
N THR A 233 0.49 15.85 -24.67
CA THR A 233 1.28 15.11 -25.66
C THR A 233 1.29 13.64 -25.24
N ILE A 234 1.02 12.72 -26.17
CA ILE A 234 1.13 11.28 -25.90
C ILE A 234 2.60 10.92 -25.81
N GLU A 235 3.01 10.42 -24.66
CA GLU A 235 4.29 9.76 -24.45
C GLU A 235 4.13 8.30 -24.89
N GLY A 236 5.12 7.76 -25.58
CA GLY A 236 5.12 6.34 -25.91
C GLY A 236 5.74 5.58 -24.75
N ASP A 237 5.39 4.30 -24.60
CA ASP A 237 6.41 3.32 -24.25
C ASP A 237 7.29 3.20 -25.51
N ASP A 238 8.32 4.05 -25.63
CA ASP A 238 9.15 4.13 -26.83
C ASP A 238 9.87 2.80 -27.13
N GLY A 239 9.78 1.80 -26.25
CA GLY A 239 10.82 0.80 -26.14
C GLY A 239 12.19 1.47 -25.98
N GLU A 240 12.23 2.69 -25.42
CA GLU A 240 13.40 3.11 -24.68
C GLU A 240 13.40 2.15 -23.51
N GLU A 241 14.06 1.00 -23.71
CA GLU A 241 14.52 0.17 -22.62
C GLU A 241 15.09 1.18 -21.61
N GLY A 242 14.35 1.42 -20.51
CA GLY A 242 14.88 2.10 -19.36
C GLY A 242 16.27 1.50 -19.11
N PRO A 243 17.28 2.33 -18.82
CA PRO A 243 18.68 2.00 -19.05
C PRO A 243 18.96 0.55 -18.69
N VAL A 244 19.18 -0.31 -19.70
CA VAL A 244 19.38 -1.74 -19.45
C VAL A 244 20.58 -1.89 -18.53
N PHE A 245 20.53 -2.85 -17.62
CA PHE A 245 21.68 -3.18 -16.81
C PHE A 245 22.92 -3.39 -17.70
N GLU A 246 23.83 -2.42 -17.66
CA GLU A 246 25.15 -2.52 -18.24
C GLU A 246 26.15 -2.60 -17.09
N ALA A 247 26.77 -3.78 -16.94
CA ALA A 247 27.76 -4.01 -15.90
C ALA A 247 28.84 -2.91 -15.91
N PRO A 248 28.97 -2.09 -14.84
CA PRO A 248 29.94 -1.01 -14.80
C PRO A 248 31.38 -1.52 -14.96
N VAL A 249 32.18 -0.77 -15.72
CA VAL A 249 33.61 -1.01 -15.81
C VAL A 249 34.28 -0.38 -14.59
N CYS A 250 34.90 -1.19 -13.74
CA CYS A 250 35.47 -0.79 -12.44
C CYS A 250 36.59 0.26 -12.47
N THR A 251 36.99 0.72 -13.65
CA THR A 251 37.99 1.78 -13.86
C THR A 251 37.38 3.09 -14.35
N ASP A 252 36.08 3.12 -14.62
CA ASP A 252 35.39 4.28 -15.15
C ASP A 252 35.18 5.34 -14.06
N ALA A 253 35.07 6.60 -14.48
CA ALA A 253 34.86 7.69 -13.55
C ALA A 253 33.42 7.63 -13.02
N GLY A 254 33.24 7.73 -11.71
CA GLY A 254 31.93 7.57 -11.06
C GLY A 254 31.62 6.12 -10.65
N VAL A 255 32.53 5.16 -10.92
CA VAL A 255 32.40 3.79 -10.44
C VAL A 255 33.28 3.58 -9.21
N SER A 256 32.66 3.25 -8.08
CA SER A 256 33.35 2.82 -6.85
C SER A 256 33.88 1.40 -7.00
N ASN A 257 35.01 1.09 -6.36
CA ASN A 257 35.66 -0.23 -6.47
C ASN A 257 36.09 -0.77 -5.11
N GLY A 258 35.52 -1.93 -4.76
CA GLY A 258 35.65 -2.61 -3.48
C GLY A 258 34.65 -2.11 -2.45
N PHE A 259 34.51 -2.86 -1.36
CA PHE A 259 33.74 -2.46 -0.18
C PHE A 259 34.57 -2.81 1.05
N ALA A 260 34.86 -1.81 1.90
CA ALA A 260 35.75 -1.96 3.05
C ALA A 260 34.92 -2.03 4.33
N ALA A 261 34.33 -3.19 4.59
CA ALA A 261 33.56 -3.43 5.82
C ALA A 261 34.42 -3.17 7.07
N GLU A 262 33.88 -2.45 8.04
CA GLU A 262 34.45 -2.31 9.37
C GLU A 262 34.56 -3.70 10.03
N ALA A 263 35.68 -3.95 10.70
CA ALA A 263 35.95 -5.26 11.28
C ALA A 263 34.90 -5.61 12.35
N GLY A 264 34.10 -6.66 12.09
CA GLY A 264 33.05 -7.11 13.00
C GLY A 264 31.76 -6.30 12.93
N SER A 265 31.58 -5.45 11.92
CA SER A 265 30.32 -4.73 11.68
C SER A 265 29.24 -5.61 11.04
N THR A 266 29.61 -6.77 10.49
CA THR A 266 28.66 -7.69 9.87
C THR A 266 27.70 -8.25 10.90
N THR A 267 26.44 -7.85 10.78
CA THR A 267 25.30 -8.43 11.48
C THR A 267 24.49 -9.24 10.49
N GLY A 268 23.74 -10.23 10.96
CA GLY A 268 22.79 -10.92 10.12
C GLY A 268 21.77 -11.65 10.95
N THR A 269 20.69 -12.01 10.29
CA THR A 269 19.60 -12.78 10.87
C THR A 269 19.26 -13.93 9.94
N PHE A 270 18.88 -15.06 10.54
CA PHE A 270 18.10 -16.06 9.85
C PHE A 270 16.64 -15.71 10.09
N VAL A 271 15.86 -15.59 9.02
CA VAL A 271 14.42 -15.40 9.11
C VAL A 271 13.76 -16.77 8.98
N TYR A 272 12.56 -16.92 9.56
CA TYR A 272 11.89 -18.21 9.74
C TYR A 272 11.50 -18.95 8.43
N ASN A 273 11.72 -18.37 7.23
CA ASN A 273 11.49 -18.99 5.92
C ASN A 273 12.78 -19.44 5.20
N GLY A 274 13.89 -19.58 5.92
CA GLY A 274 15.19 -19.91 5.31
C GLY A 274 15.87 -18.73 4.63
N GLU A 275 15.26 -17.54 4.69
CA GLU A 275 15.86 -16.30 4.25
C GLU A 275 17.05 -15.90 5.13
N ILE A 276 18.11 -15.43 4.49
CA ILE A 276 19.31 -14.94 5.16
C ILE A 276 19.53 -13.49 4.76
N VAL A 277 19.50 -12.60 5.74
CA VAL A 277 19.84 -11.19 5.55
C VAL A 277 21.14 -10.90 6.30
N ALA A 278 22.17 -10.50 5.56
CA ALA A 278 23.48 -10.14 6.09
C ALA A 278 23.81 -8.69 5.74
N VAL A 279 24.07 -7.88 6.76
CA VAL A 279 24.35 -6.45 6.64
C VAL A 279 25.76 -6.17 7.13
N SER A 280 26.60 -5.56 6.31
CA SER A 280 27.94 -5.09 6.67
C SER A 280 28.03 -3.58 6.51
N LYS A 281 28.70 -2.90 7.44
CA LYS A 281 28.85 -1.43 7.44
C LYS A 281 30.30 -1.04 7.24
N THR A 282 30.58 0.06 6.54
CA THR A 282 31.91 0.71 6.54
C THR A 282 32.14 1.47 7.85
N GLU A 283 33.39 1.91 8.10
CA GLU A 283 33.66 2.80 9.23
C GLU A 283 32.91 4.13 9.04
N ALA A 284 32.20 4.57 10.09
CA ALA A 284 31.48 5.82 10.05
C ALA A 284 32.42 7.04 9.85
N ASP A 285 31.96 8.00 9.07
CA ASP A 285 32.67 9.24 8.81
C ASP A 285 32.59 10.23 10.00
N VAL A 286 33.06 11.46 9.79
CA VAL A 286 33.10 12.50 10.85
C VAL A 286 31.72 12.97 11.29
N ASP A 287 30.71 12.79 10.44
CA ASP A 287 29.32 13.17 10.70
C ASP A 287 28.50 11.95 11.18
N GLY A 288 29.14 10.78 11.30
CA GLY A 288 28.53 9.54 11.79
C GLY A 288 27.82 8.72 10.71
N LYS A 289 27.98 9.10 9.43
CA LYS A 289 27.40 8.39 8.29
C LYS A 289 28.29 7.25 7.84
N TYR A 290 27.71 6.19 7.29
CA TYR A 290 28.44 5.03 6.79
C TYR A 290 27.79 4.48 5.52
N ASP A 291 28.49 3.59 4.81
CA ASP A 291 27.92 2.86 3.68
C ASP A 291 27.54 1.44 4.15
N ARG A 292 26.39 0.95 3.69
CA ARG A 292 25.78 -0.32 4.06
C ARG A 292 25.83 -1.27 2.86
N LEU A 293 26.32 -2.48 3.04
CA LEU A 293 26.19 -3.58 2.09
C LEU A 293 25.23 -4.60 2.67
N THR A 294 24.17 -4.90 1.96
CA THR A 294 23.16 -5.90 2.31
C THR A 294 23.22 -7.05 1.32
N LEU A 295 23.27 -8.27 1.84
CA LEU A 295 23.10 -9.51 1.09
C LEU A 295 21.80 -10.15 1.57
N GLU A 296 20.83 -10.29 0.68
CA GLU A 296 19.53 -10.92 0.93
C GLU A 296 19.44 -12.19 0.09
N LEU A 297 19.06 -13.29 0.73
CA LEU A 297 19.05 -14.62 0.15
C LEU A 297 17.69 -15.26 0.41
N THR A 298 16.81 -15.26 -0.58
CA THR A 298 15.36 -15.59 -0.44
C THR A 298 14.94 -16.84 -1.22
N SER A 299 15.88 -17.72 -1.58
CA SER A 299 15.59 -18.93 -2.34
C SER A 299 14.58 -19.87 -1.66
N PRO A 300 13.60 -20.44 -2.40
CA PRO A 300 12.67 -21.44 -1.86
C PRO A 300 13.38 -22.76 -1.52
N ASP A 301 14.47 -23.08 -2.22
CA ASP A 301 15.30 -24.23 -1.89
C ASP A 301 16.38 -23.84 -0.85
N PRO A 302 16.69 -24.70 0.14
CA PRO A 302 17.73 -24.44 1.12
C PRO A 302 19.11 -24.21 0.50
N TYR A 303 19.82 -23.17 0.97
CA TYR A 303 21.18 -22.91 0.56
C TYR A 303 22.15 -24.03 0.99
N VAL A 304 23.01 -24.45 0.06
CA VAL A 304 23.94 -25.56 0.25
C VAL A 304 25.36 -25.04 0.30
N VAL A 305 26.07 -25.40 1.37
CA VAL A 305 27.48 -25.03 1.54
C VAL A 305 28.34 -25.53 0.37
N GLY A 306 29.08 -24.61 -0.22
CA GLY A 306 29.98 -24.80 -1.35
C GLY A 306 29.31 -24.69 -2.72
N GLN A 307 28.02 -24.37 -2.79
CA GLN A 307 27.33 -24.03 -4.04
C GLN A 307 27.46 -22.54 -4.35
N ASP A 308 27.43 -22.25 -5.65
CA ASP A 308 27.43 -20.91 -6.21
C ASP A 308 26.01 -20.54 -6.61
N TYR A 309 25.58 -19.34 -6.24
CA TYR A 309 24.27 -18.77 -6.54
C TYR A 309 24.48 -17.48 -7.33
N ALA A 310 23.71 -17.32 -8.42
CA ALA A 310 23.80 -16.14 -9.27
C ALA A 310 23.20 -14.92 -8.56
N VAL A 311 23.86 -13.78 -8.73
CA VAL A 311 23.32 -12.45 -8.42
C VAL A 311 23.16 -11.76 -9.78
N ASP A 312 22.01 -11.93 -10.40
CA ASP A 312 21.78 -11.57 -11.81
C ASP A 312 20.47 -10.82 -12.04
N GLU A 313 19.83 -10.37 -10.96
CA GLU A 313 18.60 -9.57 -10.99
C GLU A 313 18.76 -8.38 -10.05
N PHE A 314 18.61 -7.17 -10.60
CA PHE A 314 18.73 -5.93 -9.83
C PHE A 314 17.37 -5.42 -9.36
N ASP A 315 16.28 -5.88 -9.96
CA ASP A 315 14.92 -5.48 -9.61
C ASP A 315 14.51 -6.05 -8.25
N SER A 316 13.98 -5.20 -7.38
CA SER A 316 13.65 -5.54 -5.99
C SER A 316 12.59 -6.64 -5.87
N PHE A 317 11.70 -6.79 -6.85
CA PHE A 317 10.61 -7.78 -6.81
C PHE A 317 11.04 -9.16 -7.32
N ASN A 318 11.97 -9.21 -8.26
CA ASN A 318 12.36 -10.44 -8.94
C ASN A 318 13.66 -11.04 -8.40
N CYS A 319 14.34 -10.33 -7.53
CA CYS A 319 15.64 -10.71 -7.05
C CYS A 319 15.59 -11.78 -5.94
N VAL A 320 16.22 -12.93 -6.20
CA VAL A 320 16.33 -14.06 -5.24
C VAL A 320 17.61 -14.01 -4.40
N ASN A 321 18.70 -13.51 -4.98
CA ASN A 321 19.97 -13.33 -4.28
C ASN A 321 20.42 -11.88 -4.50
N CYS A 322 20.02 -11.00 -3.60
CA CYS A 322 20.16 -9.56 -3.77
C CYS A 322 21.42 -9.06 -3.09
N VAL A 323 22.13 -8.19 -3.80
CA VAL A 323 23.24 -7.44 -3.24
C VAL A 323 22.96 -5.98 -3.45
N ILE A 324 22.82 -5.28 -2.32
CA ILE A 324 22.45 -3.88 -2.26
C ILE A 324 23.60 -3.14 -1.58
N ILE A 325 23.98 -1.99 -2.12
CA ILE A 325 24.84 -1.03 -1.43
C ILE A 325 24.09 0.28 -1.29
N GLU A 326 23.98 0.75 -0.07
CA GLU A 326 23.44 2.07 0.22
C GLU A 326 24.55 2.95 0.80
N THR A 327 24.56 4.22 0.43
CA THR A 327 25.61 5.16 0.82
C THR A 327 25.11 6.24 1.77
N GLU A 328 26.04 6.79 2.54
CA GLU A 328 25.78 7.91 3.47
C GLU A 328 24.60 7.66 4.44
N CYS A 329 24.40 6.42 4.86
CA CYS A 329 23.36 6.01 5.78
C CYS A 329 23.52 6.66 7.16
N ASP A 330 22.41 7.14 7.71
CA ASP A 330 22.30 7.71 9.06
C ASP A 330 21.25 6.95 9.87
N ASP A 331 21.69 6.15 10.83
CA ASP A 331 20.83 5.37 11.73
C ASP A 331 19.87 6.26 12.56
N THR A 332 20.22 7.52 12.81
CA THR A 332 19.36 8.46 13.57
C THR A 332 18.23 8.99 12.71
N ALA A 333 18.49 9.22 11.42
CA ALA A 333 17.50 9.70 10.47
C ALA A 333 16.68 8.57 9.84
N GLY A 334 17.22 7.33 9.85
CA GLY A 334 16.61 6.19 9.17
C GLY A 334 16.67 6.30 7.64
N THR A 335 17.67 6.99 7.11
CA THR A 335 17.76 7.30 5.67
C THR A 335 19.16 7.03 5.14
N CYS A 336 19.26 6.57 3.89
CA CYS A 336 20.47 6.53 3.09
C CYS A 336 20.33 7.48 1.89
N ALA A 337 21.44 7.90 1.28
CA ALA A 337 21.42 8.93 0.23
C ALA A 337 21.29 8.39 -1.19
N THR A 338 21.88 7.22 -1.46
CA THR A 338 21.91 6.61 -2.79
C THR A 338 21.98 5.10 -2.64
N GLU A 339 21.25 4.40 -3.49
CA GLU A 339 21.18 2.94 -3.53
C GLU A 339 21.78 2.40 -4.82
N TYR A 340 22.46 1.26 -4.70
CA TYR A 340 23.04 0.51 -5.81
C TYR A 340 22.61 -0.94 -5.70
N ARG A 341 22.16 -1.54 -6.80
CA ARG A 341 21.78 -2.95 -6.86
C ARG A 341 22.58 -3.72 -7.87
N ALA A 342 22.93 -4.95 -7.52
CA ALA A 342 23.71 -5.83 -8.37
C ALA A 342 22.85 -6.50 -9.44
N GLY A 343 23.23 -6.36 -10.71
CA GLY A 343 22.66 -7.14 -11.82
C GLY A 343 23.65 -8.18 -12.39
N GLU A 344 24.84 -8.30 -11.81
CA GLU A 344 25.79 -9.36 -12.11
C GLU A 344 26.61 -9.67 -10.85
N GLY A 345 26.95 -10.95 -10.64
CA GLY A 345 27.76 -11.42 -9.54
C GLY A 345 27.51 -12.90 -9.23
N THR A 346 28.24 -13.41 -8.24
CA THR A 346 28.03 -14.76 -7.72
C THR A 346 28.28 -14.76 -6.22
N VAL A 347 27.38 -15.38 -5.46
CA VAL A 347 27.55 -15.63 -4.04
C VAL A 347 27.77 -17.12 -3.78
N THR A 348 28.87 -17.45 -3.09
CA THR A 348 29.19 -18.81 -2.66
C THR A 348 28.98 -18.92 -1.15
N ILE A 349 28.14 -19.84 -0.70
CA ILE A 349 27.92 -20.07 0.73
C ILE A 349 29.03 -20.97 1.27
N ASN A 350 29.95 -20.45 2.07
CA ASN A 350 31.10 -21.20 2.59
C ASN A 350 30.84 -21.87 3.93
N THR A 351 30.02 -21.24 4.77
CA THR A 351 29.60 -21.75 6.08
C THR A 351 28.16 -21.35 6.30
N LEU A 352 27.34 -22.33 6.67
CA LEU A 352 25.97 -22.15 7.10
C LEU A 352 25.75 -23.14 8.25
N ASP A 353 25.71 -22.63 9.48
CA ASP A 353 25.53 -23.42 10.71
C ASP A 353 24.30 -22.91 11.46
N ASP A 354 23.20 -23.65 11.30
CA ASP A 354 21.90 -23.43 11.92
C ASP A 354 21.87 -23.68 13.44
N THR A 355 22.96 -24.18 14.02
CA THR A 355 23.07 -24.48 15.45
C THR A 355 23.85 -23.39 16.19
N THR A 356 24.88 -22.84 15.54
CA THR A 356 25.72 -21.79 16.14
C THR A 356 25.46 -20.40 15.58
N GLY A 357 24.71 -20.29 14.48
CA GLY A 357 24.50 -19.06 13.74
C GLY A 357 25.71 -18.67 12.88
N ALA A 358 26.75 -19.50 12.81
CA ALA A 358 27.94 -19.17 12.04
C ALA A 358 27.60 -19.13 10.55
N PHE A 359 27.78 -17.96 9.94
CA PHE A 359 27.55 -17.72 8.53
C PHE A 359 28.80 -17.16 7.88
N LYS A 360 29.11 -17.65 6.68
CA LYS A 360 30.14 -17.09 5.81
C LYS A 360 29.76 -17.26 4.35
N ALA A 361 29.71 -16.18 3.60
CA ALA A 361 29.55 -16.17 2.15
C ALA A 361 30.69 -15.39 1.48
N THR A 362 31.03 -15.78 0.26
CA THR A 362 31.94 -15.02 -0.60
C THR A 362 31.13 -14.47 -1.75
N LEU A 363 31.07 -13.15 -1.87
CA LEU A 363 30.55 -12.48 -3.05
C LEU A 363 31.71 -12.23 -4.00
N THR A 364 31.57 -12.61 -5.27
CA THR A 364 32.59 -12.43 -6.32
C THR A 364 31.99 -11.78 -7.55
N ASP A 365 32.81 -10.97 -8.23
CA ASP A 365 32.51 -10.33 -9.50
C ASP A 365 31.19 -9.54 -9.52
N ALA A 366 30.78 -8.96 -8.38
CA ALA A 366 29.55 -8.20 -8.29
C ALA A 366 29.65 -6.84 -8.99
N ARG A 367 28.61 -6.48 -9.74
CA ARG A 367 28.51 -5.25 -10.53
C ARG A 367 27.16 -4.61 -10.25
N LEU A 368 27.21 -3.40 -9.70
CA LEU A 368 26.03 -2.69 -9.22
C LEU A 368 25.85 -1.37 -9.94
N VAL A 369 24.62 -1.02 -10.25
CA VAL A 369 24.22 0.27 -10.85
C VAL A 369 23.41 1.07 -9.85
N GLU A 370 23.48 2.39 -9.95
CA GLU A 370 22.61 3.28 -9.16
C GLU A 370 21.15 3.10 -9.58
N VAL A 371 20.28 2.96 -8.60
CA VAL A 371 18.84 2.75 -8.82
C VAL A 371 18.00 3.73 -8.01
N ASP A 372 16.79 3.99 -8.47
CA ASP A 372 15.72 4.63 -7.73
C ASP A 372 14.61 3.61 -7.48
N ASP A 373 14.35 3.31 -6.21
CA ASP A 373 13.32 2.35 -5.79
C ASP A 373 12.08 3.17 -5.41
N SER A 374 11.42 3.74 -6.42
CA SER A 374 10.21 4.54 -6.26
C SER A 374 9.01 3.81 -6.89
N GLY A 375 7.97 3.55 -6.09
CA GLY A 375 6.80 2.80 -6.56
C GLY A 375 6.97 1.28 -6.48
N PHE A 376 6.51 0.57 -7.52
CA PHE A 376 6.48 -0.91 -7.61
C PHE A 376 7.54 -1.50 -8.55
N SER A 377 8.60 -0.76 -8.85
CA SER A 377 9.70 -1.24 -9.70
C SER A 377 10.99 -0.54 -9.34
N THR A 378 12.11 -1.22 -9.54
CA THR A 378 13.43 -0.61 -9.43
C THR A 378 13.86 -0.03 -10.77
N GLU A 379 14.06 1.29 -10.85
CA GLU A 379 14.51 1.96 -12.07
C GLU A 379 16.01 2.27 -12.02
N ILE A 380 16.74 2.04 -13.11
CA ILE A 380 18.16 2.42 -13.20
C ILE A 380 18.25 3.93 -13.42
N VAL A 381 19.09 4.61 -12.61
CA VAL A 381 19.31 6.06 -12.75
C VAL A 381 20.16 6.34 -14.01
N GLU A 382 19.59 7.02 -15.00
CA GLU A 382 20.29 7.32 -16.26
C GLU A 382 21.56 8.16 -16.02
N GLY A 383 22.72 7.61 -16.40
CA GLY A 383 24.02 8.25 -16.14
C GLY A 383 24.43 8.26 -14.67
N GLY A 384 23.77 7.44 -13.85
CA GLY A 384 24.10 7.19 -12.46
C GLY A 384 25.49 6.59 -12.28
N ALA A 385 25.96 6.59 -11.04
CA ALA A 385 27.21 5.95 -10.65
C ALA A 385 27.09 4.42 -10.70
N GLY A 386 28.21 3.74 -10.48
CA GLY A 386 28.24 2.29 -10.37
C GLY A 386 29.14 1.82 -9.24
N TRP A 387 29.07 0.53 -8.93
CA TRP A 387 29.93 -0.09 -7.93
C TRP A 387 30.43 -1.45 -8.41
N CYS A 388 31.71 -1.72 -8.17
CA CYS A 388 32.32 -3.01 -8.43
C CYS A 388 32.83 -3.66 -7.15
N ILE A 389 32.61 -4.96 -7.02
CA ILE A 389 33.26 -5.80 -6.01
C ILE A 389 33.88 -7.00 -6.71
N ASP A 390 35.22 -7.06 -6.76
CA ASP A 390 35.91 -8.24 -7.30
C ASP A 390 35.71 -9.46 -6.39
N SER A 391 35.90 -9.27 -5.09
CA SER A 391 35.62 -10.29 -4.07
C SER A 391 35.53 -9.66 -2.69
N ILE A 392 34.53 -10.09 -1.91
CA ILE A 392 34.39 -9.79 -0.49
C ILE A 392 33.92 -11.02 0.27
N GLU A 393 34.42 -11.22 1.48
CA GLU A 393 33.89 -12.21 2.41
C GLU A 393 32.92 -11.51 3.37
N ILE A 394 31.70 -12.04 3.47
CA ILE A 394 30.67 -11.61 4.41
C ILE A 394 30.60 -12.72 5.46
N GLU A 395 31.01 -12.43 6.69
CA GLU A 395 31.05 -13.43 7.76
C GLU A 395 30.57 -12.86 9.09
N GLY A 396 29.89 -13.69 9.87
CA GLY A 396 29.37 -13.31 11.17
C GLY A 396 28.82 -14.49 11.95
N THR A 397 28.34 -14.19 13.16
CA THR A 397 27.50 -15.09 13.92
C THR A 397 26.12 -14.45 13.97
N PHE A 398 25.20 -15.00 13.20
CA PHE A 398 23.88 -14.44 13.00
C PHE A 398 22.95 -14.94 14.10
N ASN A 399 21.97 -14.11 14.41
CA ASN A 399 20.94 -14.53 15.35
C ASN A 399 20.14 -15.64 14.68
N LEU A 400 20.11 -16.78 15.34
CA LEU A 400 19.17 -17.84 15.00
C LEU A 400 17.83 -17.45 15.61
N PRO A 401 16.71 -17.74 14.91
CA PRO A 401 15.41 -17.67 15.55
C PRO A 401 15.41 -18.58 16.79
N ALA A 402 14.76 -18.12 17.87
CA ALA A 402 14.64 -18.94 19.06
C ALA A 402 13.80 -20.19 18.75
N ASP A 403 14.16 -21.34 19.35
CA ASP A 403 13.37 -22.56 19.23
C ASP A 403 11.96 -22.33 19.79
N TYR A 404 10.94 -22.87 19.11
CA TYR A 404 9.59 -22.89 19.67
C TYR A 404 9.56 -23.74 20.95
N VAL A 405 9.15 -23.12 22.06
CA VAL A 405 8.87 -23.82 23.32
C VAL A 405 7.44 -23.53 23.72
N ALA A 406 6.56 -24.51 23.50
CA ALA A 406 5.14 -24.40 23.84
C ALA A 406 4.95 -23.90 25.29
N PRO A 407 4.25 -22.77 25.49
CA PRO A 407 3.97 -22.28 26.84
C PRO A 407 3.08 -23.26 27.61
N THR A 408 3.18 -23.24 28.94
CA THR A 408 2.28 -24.01 29.80
C THR A 408 1.09 -23.13 30.16
N CYS A 409 -0.08 -23.43 29.59
CA CYS A 409 -1.30 -22.67 29.85
C CYS A 409 -1.64 -22.65 31.35
N GLY A 410 -1.89 -21.45 31.88
CA GLY A 410 -2.17 -21.21 33.30
C GLY A 410 -0.95 -20.81 34.14
N ASP A 411 0.26 -20.79 33.57
CA ASP A 411 1.42 -20.18 34.20
C ASP A 411 1.26 -18.65 34.30
N ALA A 412 1.88 -18.06 35.33
CA ALA A 412 1.78 -16.63 35.56
C ALA A 412 2.48 -15.85 34.43
N GLY A 413 1.77 -14.91 33.80
CA GLY A 413 2.29 -14.11 32.68
C GLY A 413 1.97 -14.69 31.30
N ILE A 414 1.31 -15.85 31.22
CA ILE A 414 0.78 -16.39 29.97
C ILE A 414 -0.65 -15.88 29.77
N GLY A 415 -0.90 -15.22 28.64
CA GLY A 415 -2.24 -14.80 28.23
C GLY A 415 -3.13 -16.01 27.93
N SER A 416 -4.45 -15.85 28.08
CA SER A 416 -5.35 -16.97 27.84
C SER A 416 -6.73 -16.53 27.39
N GLY A 417 -7.30 -17.30 26.46
CA GLY A 417 -8.64 -17.14 25.96
C GLY A 417 -8.72 -16.16 24.81
N PHE A 418 -9.63 -16.43 23.89
CA PHE A 418 -9.98 -15.54 22.80
C PHE A 418 -11.47 -15.76 22.56
N THR A 419 -12.25 -14.69 22.50
CA THR A 419 -13.69 -14.78 22.26
C THR A 419 -14.01 -13.78 21.17
N PRO A 420 -14.23 -14.26 19.93
CA PRO A 420 -14.50 -13.35 18.83
C PRO A 420 -15.88 -12.72 18.99
N ASP A 421 -15.94 -11.41 18.79
CA ASP A 421 -17.19 -10.66 18.59
C ASP A 421 -17.61 -10.74 17.11
N ALA A 422 -16.63 -10.87 16.21
CA ALA A 422 -16.82 -11.14 14.78
C ALA A 422 -15.77 -12.15 14.28
N ALA A 423 -16.15 -12.97 13.32
CA ALA A 423 -15.25 -13.81 12.54
C ALA A 423 -15.60 -13.63 11.06
N LEU A 424 -14.57 -13.45 10.25
CA LEU A 424 -14.62 -13.33 8.80
C LEU A 424 -13.77 -14.44 8.21
N THR A 425 -14.15 -14.92 7.03
CA THR A 425 -13.32 -15.84 6.25
C THR A 425 -13.16 -15.23 4.88
N GLU A 426 -11.92 -15.05 4.46
CA GLU A 426 -11.56 -14.41 3.21
C GLU A 426 -10.66 -15.36 2.42
N TYR A 427 -10.96 -15.51 1.14
CA TYR A 427 -10.23 -16.39 0.24
C TYR A 427 -9.42 -15.52 -0.71
N PHE A 428 -8.11 -15.76 -0.81
CA PHE A 428 -7.21 -14.99 -1.68
C PHE A 428 -6.41 -15.93 -2.59
N GLU A 429 -6.53 -15.75 -3.90
CA GLU A 429 -5.70 -16.43 -4.90
C GLU A 429 -4.56 -15.52 -5.36
N LEU A 430 -3.50 -15.42 -4.56
CA LEU A 430 -2.29 -14.70 -4.95
C LEU A 430 -1.07 -15.60 -4.68
N TRP A 431 -0.36 -15.97 -5.76
CA TRP A 431 0.90 -16.75 -5.76
C TRP A 431 0.78 -18.22 -5.30
N GLY A 432 -0.45 -18.73 -5.30
CA GLY A 432 -0.84 -20.05 -4.77
C GLY A 432 -2.17 -19.91 -4.04
N PHE A 433 -2.84 -21.03 -3.76
CA PHE A 433 -4.07 -21.01 -2.97
C PHE A 433 -3.73 -20.64 -1.52
N VAL A 434 -4.17 -19.49 -1.02
CA VAL A 434 -4.01 -19.11 0.40
C VAL A 434 -5.36 -18.69 0.96
N PHE A 435 -5.85 -19.42 1.96
CA PHE A 435 -7.12 -19.10 2.61
C PHE A 435 -6.88 -18.44 3.96
N PHE A 436 -7.59 -17.35 4.25
CA PHE A 436 -7.53 -16.62 5.52
C PHE A 436 -8.85 -16.75 6.28
N ALA A 437 -8.75 -17.00 7.59
CA ALA A 437 -9.87 -16.88 8.49
C ALA A 437 -9.49 -15.98 9.66
N ASP A 438 -10.14 -14.84 9.73
CA ASP A 438 -9.85 -13.79 10.68
C ASP A 438 -10.95 -13.70 11.72
N ALA A 439 -10.56 -13.38 12.93
CA ALA A 439 -11.48 -13.22 14.04
C ALA A 439 -11.01 -12.06 14.91
N PHE A 440 -11.96 -11.26 15.39
CA PHE A 440 -11.68 -10.04 16.12
C PHE A 440 -12.47 -10.01 17.43
N THR A 441 -11.84 -9.52 18.51
CA THR A 441 -12.54 -9.32 19.79
C THR A 441 -13.43 -8.08 19.82
N SER A 442 -13.28 -7.16 18.86
CA SER A 442 -14.12 -5.96 18.69
C SER A 442 -13.93 -5.32 17.32
N ASP A 443 -14.85 -4.45 16.93
CA ASP A 443 -14.83 -3.61 15.73
C ASP A 443 -14.15 -2.24 15.91
N THR A 444 -13.62 -1.96 17.11
CA THR A 444 -12.91 -0.72 17.45
C THR A 444 -11.43 -0.95 17.73
N ASP A 445 -10.64 0.13 17.72
CA ASP A 445 -9.21 0.12 18.08
C ASP A 445 -8.96 -0.54 19.44
N GLY A 446 -7.82 -1.22 19.52
CA GLY A 446 -7.42 -2.03 20.66
C GLY A 446 -8.10 -3.40 20.71
N ARG A 447 -8.51 -3.91 19.54
CA ARG A 447 -9.00 -5.28 19.36
C ARG A 447 -7.83 -6.26 19.37
N ASP A 448 -8.08 -7.49 19.78
CA ASP A 448 -7.20 -8.60 19.44
C ASP A 448 -7.68 -9.22 18.12
N HIS A 449 -6.73 -9.58 17.26
CA HIS A 449 -6.95 -10.14 15.94
C HIS A 449 -6.32 -11.52 15.87
N LEU A 450 -7.12 -12.54 15.57
CA LEU A 450 -6.67 -13.90 15.38
C LEU A 450 -6.84 -14.27 13.91
N SER A 451 -5.77 -14.63 13.23
CA SER A 451 -5.74 -14.97 11.81
C SER A 451 -5.26 -16.41 11.63
N LEU A 452 -6.05 -17.24 10.96
CA LEU A 452 -5.69 -18.58 10.52
C LEU A 452 -5.40 -18.53 9.02
N ILE A 453 -4.16 -18.84 8.65
CA ILE A 453 -3.69 -18.90 7.26
C ILE A 453 -3.59 -20.37 6.89
N VAL A 454 -4.15 -20.73 5.74
CA VAL A 454 -4.05 -22.08 5.17
C VAL A 454 -3.31 -21.99 3.85
N ASN A 455 -2.13 -22.60 3.80
CA ASN A 455 -1.29 -22.62 2.61
C ASN A 455 -1.69 -23.84 1.76
N GLY A 456 -2.39 -23.60 0.66
CA GLY A 456 -2.92 -24.61 -0.24
C GLY A 456 -4.43 -24.47 -0.45
N ASP A 457 -4.94 -25.27 -1.39
CA ASP A 457 -6.36 -25.30 -1.73
C ASP A 457 -7.14 -25.93 -0.57
N ILE A 458 -7.99 -25.14 0.09
CA ILE A 458 -8.81 -25.58 1.23
C ILE A 458 -9.74 -26.74 0.83
N ALA A 459 -10.13 -26.85 -0.44
CA ALA A 459 -10.97 -27.93 -0.94
C ALA A 459 -10.28 -29.30 -0.90
N THR A 460 -8.95 -29.33 -0.77
CA THR A 460 -8.20 -30.57 -0.59
C THR A 460 -8.37 -31.18 0.80
N TYR A 461 -8.92 -30.44 1.78
CA TYR A 461 -9.17 -30.92 3.13
C TYR A 461 -10.56 -31.51 3.30
N ALA A 462 -10.61 -32.81 3.59
CA ALA A 462 -11.87 -33.49 3.84
C ALA A 462 -12.55 -33.00 5.13
N GLU A 463 -13.87 -32.83 5.09
CA GLU A 463 -14.69 -32.63 6.29
C GLU A 463 -14.39 -33.71 7.36
N GLY A 464 -14.18 -33.26 8.59
CA GLY A 464 -13.79 -34.09 9.74
C GLY A 464 -12.29 -34.41 9.81
N SER A 465 -11.46 -33.91 8.89
CA SER A 465 -10.00 -34.01 8.97
C SER A 465 -9.45 -33.10 10.06
N THR A 466 -8.39 -33.57 10.74
CA THR A 466 -7.71 -32.82 11.79
C THR A 466 -6.25 -32.67 11.43
N HIS A 467 -5.78 -31.44 11.43
CA HIS A 467 -4.42 -31.04 11.10
C HIS A 467 -3.76 -30.42 12.32
N ASN A 468 -2.46 -30.59 12.47
CA ASN A 468 -1.75 -29.90 13.53
C ASN A 468 -1.47 -28.48 13.07
N LEU A 469 -1.50 -27.53 14.00
CA LEU A 469 -0.82 -26.26 13.77
C LEU A 469 0.67 -26.58 13.73
N GLU A 470 1.32 -26.10 12.67
CA GLU A 470 2.76 -26.27 12.56
C GLU A 470 3.48 -25.20 13.37
N GLU A 471 4.79 -25.37 13.56
CA GLU A 471 5.61 -24.30 14.14
C GLU A 471 5.45 -23.04 13.28
N PRO A 472 5.52 -21.84 13.90
CA PRO A 472 5.38 -20.57 13.18
C PRO A 472 6.18 -20.59 11.88
N TYR A 473 5.53 -20.32 10.74
CA TYR A 473 6.18 -20.20 9.43
C TYR A 473 7.00 -21.41 8.95
N ALA A 474 6.75 -22.63 9.45
CA ALA A 474 7.05 -23.80 8.63
C ALA A 474 6.33 -23.65 7.26
N GLU A 475 6.82 -24.32 6.20
CA GLU A 475 6.05 -24.55 4.95
C GLU A 475 4.86 -25.49 5.23
N GLY A 476 4.11 -25.12 6.25
CA GLY A 476 3.06 -25.84 6.89
C GLY A 476 1.74 -25.39 6.36
N GLU A 477 0.85 -26.34 6.38
CA GLU A 477 -0.45 -26.27 5.74
C GLU A 477 -1.39 -25.33 6.50
N PHE A 478 -1.21 -25.17 7.82
CA PHE A 478 -2.04 -24.32 8.68
C PHE A 478 -1.17 -23.51 9.65
N GLN A 479 -1.24 -22.18 9.56
CA GLN A 479 -0.55 -21.22 10.44
C GLN A 479 -1.57 -20.38 11.20
N LEU A 480 -1.35 -20.13 12.48
CA LEU A 480 -2.27 -19.35 13.31
C LEU A 480 -1.54 -18.24 14.05
N ASN A 481 -1.91 -17.00 13.75
CA ASN A 481 -1.31 -15.78 14.28
C ASN A 481 -2.29 -15.02 15.14
N LEU A 482 -1.80 -14.42 16.22
CA LEU A 482 -2.57 -13.58 17.14
C LEU A 482 -1.85 -12.23 17.28
N GLY A 483 -2.52 -11.16 16.88
CA GLY A 483 -2.16 -9.80 17.22
C GLY A 483 -2.98 -9.32 18.42
N THR A 484 -2.35 -8.62 19.36
CA THR A 484 -3.06 -7.99 20.48
C THR A 484 -3.00 -6.48 20.42
N ASN A 485 -4.09 -5.83 20.86
CA ASN A 485 -4.25 -4.38 20.88
C ASN A 485 -3.99 -3.72 19.51
N CYS A 486 -4.60 -4.27 18.46
CA CYS A 486 -4.46 -3.84 17.07
C CYS A 486 -5.31 -2.62 16.74
N THR A 487 -4.84 -1.81 15.80
CA THR A 487 -5.63 -0.73 15.19
C THR A 487 -6.54 -1.26 14.09
N VAL A 488 -7.69 -0.61 13.90
CA VAL A 488 -8.67 -1.02 12.89
C VAL A 488 -8.19 -0.75 11.47
N ALA A 489 -7.53 0.40 11.27
CA ALA A 489 -7.15 0.91 9.95
C ALA A 489 -6.05 0.10 9.26
N ASP A 490 -5.01 -0.31 10.00
CA ASP A 490 -3.78 -0.82 9.40
C ASP A 490 -3.41 -2.24 9.89
N PHE A 491 -4.29 -2.89 10.66
CA PHE A 491 -4.03 -4.17 11.34
C PHE A 491 -2.73 -4.18 12.17
N ASN A 492 -2.23 -3.00 12.55
CA ASN A 492 -0.96 -2.88 13.22
C ASN A 492 -1.16 -3.20 14.71
N CYS A 493 -0.54 -4.27 15.18
CA CYS A 493 -0.72 -4.79 16.53
C CYS A 493 0.48 -4.45 17.42
N GLU A 494 0.21 -4.09 18.68
CA GLU A 494 1.29 -3.79 19.63
C GLU A 494 2.15 -5.01 19.96
N THR A 495 1.57 -6.21 19.88
CA THR A 495 2.29 -7.46 20.10
C THR A 495 1.72 -8.55 19.22
N ASN A 496 2.60 -9.33 18.60
CA ASN A 496 2.25 -10.42 17.70
C ASN A 496 2.70 -11.74 18.31
N TYR A 497 1.91 -12.78 18.08
CA TYR A 497 2.19 -14.14 18.53
C TYR A 497 1.90 -15.11 17.39
N ALA A 498 2.67 -16.19 17.33
CA ALA A 498 2.42 -17.28 16.40
C ALA A 498 2.28 -18.60 17.16
N ALA A 499 1.30 -19.41 16.74
CA ALA A 499 1.08 -20.72 17.31
C ALA A 499 2.11 -21.73 16.77
N GLY A 500 2.57 -22.63 17.63
CA GLY A 500 3.39 -23.79 17.24
C GLY A 500 2.90 -25.12 17.82
N ASP A 501 1.73 -25.10 18.44
CA ASP A 501 1.05 -26.26 19.00
C ASP A 501 -0.46 -25.99 18.96
N GLY A 502 -1.25 -27.05 18.87
CA GLY A 502 -2.69 -27.01 18.65
C GLY A 502 -3.12 -27.79 17.41
N THR A 503 -4.42 -27.82 17.16
CA THR A 503 -4.99 -28.54 16.01
C THR A 503 -6.11 -27.76 15.38
N VAL A 504 -6.24 -27.87 14.05
CA VAL A 504 -7.34 -27.37 13.24
C VAL A 504 -8.20 -28.55 12.80
N LEU A 505 -9.49 -28.51 13.10
CA LEU A 505 -10.49 -29.46 12.63
C LEU A 505 -11.35 -28.77 11.57
N VAL A 506 -11.38 -29.30 10.36
CA VAL A 506 -12.35 -28.91 9.33
C VAL A 506 -13.70 -29.52 9.73
N GLN A 507 -14.60 -28.74 10.33
CA GLN A 507 -15.87 -29.25 10.85
C GLN A 507 -16.94 -29.37 9.77
N THR A 508 -17.05 -28.34 8.93
CA THR A 508 -17.97 -28.27 7.79
C THR A 508 -17.18 -27.70 6.62
N HIS A 509 -17.31 -28.32 5.46
CA HIS A 509 -16.84 -27.78 4.18
C HIS A 509 -17.89 -28.18 3.14
N ASP A 510 -18.83 -27.27 2.87
CA ASP A 510 -19.92 -27.48 1.91
C ASP A 510 -19.73 -26.56 0.69
N GLU A 511 -19.10 -27.10 -0.35
CA GLU A 511 -18.91 -26.44 -1.65
C GLU A 511 -20.23 -25.99 -2.30
N THR A 512 -21.38 -26.56 -1.92
CA THR A 512 -22.67 -26.19 -2.52
C THR A 512 -23.29 -24.97 -1.86
N THR A 513 -23.04 -24.76 -0.58
CA THR A 513 -23.57 -23.62 0.18
C THR A 513 -22.52 -22.56 0.48
N GLY A 514 -21.25 -22.85 0.17
CA GLY A 514 -20.10 -22.09 0.63
C GLY A 514 -19.85 -22.22 2.13
N GLU A 515 -20.52 -23.10 2.89
CA GLU A 515 -20.36 -23.07 4.35
C GLU A 515 -19.02 -23.70 4.76
N LEU A 516 -18.14 -22.93 5.40
CA LEU A 516 -16.88 -23.40 5.96
C LEU A 516 -16.81 -23.13 7.47
N VAL A 517 -16.51 -24.19 8.22
CA VAL A 517 -16.35 -24.13 9.68
C VAL A 517 -15.04 -24.78 10.07
N LEU A 518 -14.11 -23.96 10.56
CA LEU A 518 -12.81 -24.41 11.05
C LEU A 518 -12.76 -24.26 12.56
N LYS A 519 -12.42 -25.34 13.26
CA LYS A 519 -12.31 -25.34 14.72
C LYS A 519 -10.86 -25.54 15.14
N VAL A 520 -10.30 -24.52 15.78
CA VAL A 520 -8.99 -24.62 16.40
C VAL A 520 -9.14 -25.06 17.85
N THR A 521 -8.29 -25.99 18.29
CA THR A 521 -8.24 -26.43 19.70
C THR A 521 -6.82 -26.54 20.24
N GLY A 522 -6.66 -26.12 21.49
CA GLY A 522 -5.42 -26.23 22.25
C GLY A 522 -4.26 -25.43 21.68
N ALA A 523 -4.54 -24.32 21.00
CA ALA A 523 -3.52 -23.48 20.38
C ALA A 523 -2.64 -22.80 21.42
N LYS A 524 -1.32 -22.85 21.21
CA LYS A 524 -0.34 -22.23 22.11
C LYS A 524 0.64 -21.39 21.32
N PHE A 525 0.72 -20.12 21.72
CA PHE A 525 1.45 -19.10 20.98
C PHE A 525 2.67 -18.61 21.75
N VAL A 526 3.69 -18.24 21.00
CA VAL A 526 4.86 -17.52 21.49
C VAL A 526 4.91 -16.15 20.82
N GLU A 527 5.40 -15.14 21.54
CA GLU A 527 5.60 -13.80 21.01
C GLU A 527 6.63 -13.81 19.87
N ILE A 528 6.32 -13.08 18.80
CA ILE A 528 7.18 -12.86 17.64
C ILE A 528 7.45 -11.36 17.45
N ASP A 529 8.62 -11.02 16.92
CA ASP A 529 8.96 -9.64 16.58
C ASP A 529 8.39 -9.23 15.20
N ALA A 530 8.65 -7.99 14.78
CA ALA A 530 8.19 -7.46 13.50
C ALA A 530 8.77 -8.20 12.27
N THR A 531 9.82 -9.02 12.46
CA THR A 531 10.42 -9.85 11.42
C THR A 531 9.95 -11.31 11.48
N GLY A 532 8.96 -11.61 12.34
CA GLY A 532 8.41 -12.95 12.51
C GLY A 532 9.26 -13.89 13.37
N ASN A 533 10.36 -13.39 13.96
CA ASN A 533 11.24 -14.22 14.78
C ASN A 533 10.70 -14.37 16.20
N ILE A 534 10.77 -15.59 16.74
CA ILE A 534 10.38 -15.88 18.12
C ILE A 534 11.24 -15.04 19.08
N VAL A 535 10.57 -14.26 19.93
CA VAL A 535 11.22 -13.43 20.95
C VAL A 535 11.72 -14.34 22.08
N GLU A 536 13.03 -14.35 22.31
CA GLU A 536 13.62 -15.17 23.38
C GLU A 536 13.08 -14.74 24.76
N ASN A 537 12.43 -15.67 25.47
CA ASN A 537 11.72 -15.38 26.73
C ASN A 537 10.55 -14.39 26.59
N GLY A 538 10.00 -14.26 25.38
CA GLY A 538 8.78 -13.51 25.12
C GLY A 538 7.57 -14.06 25.87
N ALA A 539 6.49 -13.29 25.86
CA ALA A 539 5.21 -13.70 26.41
C ALA A 539 4.66 -14.92 25.64
N GLY A 540 3.79 -15.68 26.32
CA GLY A 540 3.05 -16.76 25.67
C GLY A 540 1.56 -16.52 25.79
N PHE A 541 0.80 -17.15 24.90
CA PHE A 541 -0.66 -17.09 24.89
C PHE A 541 -1.26 -18.48 24.67
N CYS A 542 -2.47 -18.73 25.19
CA CYS A 542 -3.18 -19.98 24.96
C CYS A 542 -4.64 -19.76 24.57
N ILE A 543 -5.11 -20.49 23.56
CA ILE A 543 -6.52 -20.57 23.19
C ILE A 543 -6.97 -22.03 23.28
N ASP A 544 -7.86 -22.31 24.23
CA ASP A 544 -8.41 -23.66 24.40
C ASP A 544 -9.22 -24.10 23.19
N GLU A 545 -10.06 -23.20 22.68
CA GLU A 545 -10.96 -23.44 21.57
C GLU A 545 -11.39 -22.12 20.93
N VAL A 546 -11.39 -22.08 19.60
CA VAL A 546 -12.04 -21.03 18.81
C VAL A 546 -12.61 -21.67 17.54
N VAL A 547 -13.72 -21.14 17.06
CA VAL A 547 -14.38 -21.61 15.84
C VAL A 547 -14.46 -20.43 14.88
N PHE A 548 -13.89 -20.62 13.71
CA PHE A 548 -14.09 -19.75 12.56
C PHE A 548 -15.27 -20.29 11.78
N THR A 549 -16.22 -19.40 11.48
CA THR A 549 -17.39 -19.71 10.66
C THR A 549 -17.49 -18.62 9.61
N GLY A 550 -17.58 -19.01 8.35
CA GLY A 550 -17.87 -18.07 7.29
C GLY A 550 -18.22 -18.78 6.00
N ASP A 551 -18.57 -17.98 5.00
CA ASP A 551 -18.91 -18.48 3.69
C ASP A 551 -17.62 -18.50 2.85
N TYR A 552 -17.13 -19.70 2.53
CA TYR A 552 -16.18 -19.97 1.46
C TYR A 552 -16.87 -19.65 0.12
N LEU A 553 -16.59 -18.46 -0.39
CA LEU A 553 -16.98 -18.05 -1.72
C LEU A 553 -16.02 -18.70 -2.71
N ASP A 554 -16.41 -19.85 -3.25
CA ASP A 554 -15.86 -20.33 -4.51
C ASP A 554 -16.49 -19.44 -5.60
N GLU A 555 -15.72 -18.52 -6.18
CA GLU A 555 -16.21 -17.50 -7.12
C GLU A 555 -16.86 -18.09 -8.40
N GLU A 556 -16.86 -19.41 -8.59
CA GLU A 556 -17.58 -20.08 -9.69
C GLU A 556 -19.07 -20.41 -9.42
N ALA A 557 -19.63 -20.22 -8.21
CA ALA A 557 -20.97 -20.74 -7.85
C ALA A 557 -22.19 -19.80 -8.03
#